data_AF-L8D9B5-F1
#
_entry.id   AF-L8D9B5-F1
#
_cell.length_a   1.000
_cell.length_b   1.000
_cell.length_c   1.000
_cell.angle_alpha   90.00
_cell.angle_beta   90.00
_cell.angle_gamma   90.00
#
_symmetry.space_group_name_H-M   'P 1'
#
loop_
_entity.id
_entity.type
_entity.pdbx_description
1 polymer ?
#
loop_
_entity_poly.entity_id
_entity_poly.type
_entity_poly.pdbx_seq_one_letter_code
_entity_poly.pdbx_strand_id
1 'polypeptide(L)'
;MTDLKTDEPTTDDEVDKPVDLPETEPAAELPEPADSPRSPKRLRRRPSALVSALAAALIGAIVVAGVFAYQLEHRRSLDTSRTEAVDTARTFAVTLFTYSADSFDTYVENVLSGATGSLAETFAETSSDLQATLVEAGATSTAQVLDIAAESTAIDQVEVLVIIDQTASNATVTEPRQAVNAVVMTLEKQEDGRWLTSDVANPSAAR
;
A
#
# COMPACT_ATOMS: atom_id res chain seq x y z
N MET A 1 -10.89 -11.31 80.17
CA MET A 1 -10.66 -9.87 80.39
C MET A 1 -11.22 -9.13 79.19
N THR A 2 -12.51 -8.81 79.12
CA THR A 2 -13.53 -8.74 80.21
C THR A 2 -13.19 -7.70 81.27
N ASP A 3 -14.24 -7.19 81.93
CA ASP A 3 -14.22 -6.33 83.13
C ASP A 3 -13.94 -4.83 82.90
N LEU A 4 -14.69 -3.88 83.48
CA LEU A 4 -16.04 -3.93 84.12
C LEU A 4 -16.60 -2.50 84.32
N LYS A 5 -17.87 -2.42 84.75
CA LYS A 5 -18.58 -1.28 85.39
C LYS A 5 -18.98 -0.10 84.49
N THR A 6 -20.23 0.39 84.44
CA THR A 6 -21.34 0.53 85.43
C THR A 6 -21.15 1.70 86.39
N ASP A 7 -21.99 2.73 86.25
CA ASP A 7 -23.01 3.08 87.26
C ASP A 7 -24.18 3.90 86.66
N GLU A 8 -25.36 3.72 87.25
CA GLU A 8 -26.60 4.53 87.12
C GLU A 8 -26.67 5.50 88.37
N PRO A 9 -27.79 6.11 88.87
CA PRO A 9 -29.23 6.09 88.49
C PRO A 9 -29.95 7.47 88.63
N THR A 10 -31.29 7.44 88.87
CA THR A 10 -32.18 8.47 89.51
C THR A 10 -33.13 9.21 88.51
N THR A 11 -34.48 9.14 88.50
CA THR A 11 -35.59 8.72 89.44
C THR A 11 -36.07 9.86 90.38
N ASP A 12 -37.35 10.14 90.66
CA ASP A 12 -38.69 9.61 90.29
C ASP A 12 -39.40 10.56 89.26
N ASP A 13 -40.72 10.73 89.01
CA ASP A 13 -42.06 10.31 89.54
C ASP A 13 -42.92 9.66 88.39
N GLU A 14 -44.12 9.06 88.50
CA GLU A 14 -45.32 9.13 89.38
C GLU A 14 -46.29 10.33 89.13
N VAL A 15 -47.63 10.21 89.04
CA VAL A 15 -48.62 9.15 89.39
C VAL A 15 -49.80 9.08 88.39
N ASP A 16 -50.66 8.05 88.54
CA ASP A 16 -52.08 7.92 88.09
C ASP A 16 -52.36 7.60 86.60
N LYS A 17 -53.36 6.78 86.19
CA LYS A 17 -54.37 5.93 86.89
C LYS A 17 -54.61 4.59 86.15
N PRO A 18 -55.35 3.60 86.72
CA PRO A 18 -55.19 2.18 86.34
C PRO A 18 -56.16 1.61 85.29
N VAL A 19 -55.61 0.65 84.53
CA VAL A 19 -56.13 -0.68 84.13
C VAL A 19 -57.65 -0.95 84.20
N ASP A 20 -58.22 -1.32 83.05
CA ASP A 20 -59.23 -2.38 82.92
C ASP A 20 -59.09 -3.08 81.54
N LEU A 21 -59.27 -4.40 81.47
CA LEU A 21 -59.19 -5.35 80.33
C LEU A 21 -59.28 -6.79 80.92
N PRO A 22 -59.81 -7.83 80.23
CA PRO A 22 -59.97 -7.94 78.77
C PRO A 22 -61.34 -8.52 78.29
N GLU A 23 -61.31 -9.05 77.06
CA GLU A 23 -62.34 -9.79 76.29
C GLU A 23 -63.17 -8.94 75.29
N THR A 24 -63.41 -9.39 74.04
CA THR A 24 -63.15 -10.71 73.41
C THR A 24 -62.46 -10.55 72.04
N GLU A 25 -61.55 -11.46 71.69
CA GLU A 25 -60.91 -11.53 70.36
C GLU A 25 -61.82 -12.23 69.31
N PRO A 26 -61.68 -11.96 68.00
CA PRO A 26 -60.74 -12.80 67.25
C PRO A 26 -59.94 -12.10 66.12
N ALA A 27 -58.62 -12.30 66.16
CA ALA A 27 -57.66 -12.47 65.07
C ALA A 27 -58.03 -12.05 63.63
N ALA A 28 -57.32 -11.02 63.13
CA ALA A 28 -56.94 -10.89 61.72
C ALA A 28 -55.63 -10.06 61.56
N GLU A 29 -54.52 -10.78 61.37
CA GLU A 29 -53.21 -10.40 60.80
C GLU A 29 -52.74 -8.92 60.72
N LEU A 30 -51.57 -8.67 61.35
CA LEU A 30 -50.59 -7.64 60.94
C LEU A 30 -49.42 -8.30 60.20
N PRO A 31 -49.18 -7.93 58.92
CA PRO A 31 -47.82 -7.60 58.44
C PRO A 31 -47.86 -6.45 57.40
N GLU A 32 -46.78 -5.74 57.02
CA GLU A 32 -45.40 -5.57 57.50
C GLU A 32 -44.86 -4.21 56.95
N PRO A 33 -43.61 -3.75 57.18
CA PRO A 33 -43.20 -2.38 56.83
C PRO A 33 -43.16 -2.07 55.32
N ALA A 34 -43.36 -0.79 54.98
CA ALA A 34 -43.41 -0.31 53.60
C ALA A 34 -42.05 -0.44 52.87
N ASP A 35 -42.08 -1.05 51.69
CA ASP A 35 -40.91 -1.37 50.87
C ASP A 35 -40.14 -0.11 50.41
N SER A 36 -38.81 -0.24 50.29
CA SER A 36 -37.92 0.82 49.87
C SER A 36 -38.16 1.23 48.40
N PRO A 37 -37.92 2.51 48.02
CA PRO A 37 -38.13 2.97 46.65
C PRO A 37 -37.21 2.24 45.67
N ARG A 38 -37.77 1.24 44.99
CA ARG A 38 -37.04 0.31 44.10
C ARG A 38 -36.35 1.08 42.97
N SER A 39 -35.02 1.11 43.00
CA SER A 39 -34.17 1.72 41.97
C SER A 39 -34.62 1.33 40.56
N PRO A 40 -34.87 2.28 39.64
CA PRO A 40 -35.42 1.98 38.33
C PRO A 40 -34.44 1.12 37.54
N LYS A 41 -34.79 -0.17 37.35
CA LYS A 41 -34.03 -1.11 36.52
C LYS A 41 -33.93 -0.52 35.11
N ARG A 42 -32.78 0.08 34.78
CA ARG A 42 -32.50 0.62 33.44
C ARG A 42 -32.61 -0.53 32.43
N LEU A 43 -33.74 -0.60 31.73
CA LEU A 43 -33.93 -1.57 30.66
C LEU A 43 -32.84 -1.33 29.61
N ARG A 44 -31.85 -2.25 29.56
CA ARG A 44 -30.99 -2.43 28.39
C ARG A 44 -31.90 -2.84 27.23
N ARG A 45 -32.48 -1.86 26.54
CA ARG A 45 -33.16 -2.06 25.26
C ARG A 45 -32.16 -2.74 24.34
N ARG A 46 -32.32 -4.05 24.13
CA ARG A 46 -31.60 -4.75 23.05
C ARG A 46 -31.98 -4.05 21.75
N PRO A 47 -31.04 -3.77 20.83
CA PRO A 47 -31.41 -3.30 19.50
C PRO A 47 -32.41 -4.28 18.89
N SER A 48 -33.45 -3.77 18.24
CA SER A 48 -34.36 -4.62 17.48
C SER A 48 -33.56 -5.32 16.37
N ALA A 49 -34.00 -6.50 15.94
CA ALA A 49 -33.30 -7.25 14.89
C ALA A 49 -33.07 -6.42 13.62
N LEU A 50 -33.99 -5.50 13.31
CA LEU A 50 -33.87 -4.51 12.23
C LEU A 50 -32.67 -3.56 12.40
N VAL A 51 -32.42 -3.03 13.60
CA VAL A 51 -31.27 -2.14 13.86
C VAL A 51 -29.96 -2.91 13.76
N SER A 52 -29.91 -4.14 14.29
CA SER A 52 -28.74 -5.02 14.16
C SER A 52 -28.47 -5.41 12.69
N ALA A 53 -29.51 -5.72 11.93
CA ALA A 53 -29.41 -6.04 10.50
C ALA A 53 -28.96 -4.84 9.66
N LEU A 54 -29.49 -3.63 9.94
CA LEU A 54 -29.08 -2.41 9.26
C LEU A 54 -27.63 -2.04 9.58
N ALA A 55 -27.19 -2.21 10.84
CA ALA A 55 -25.79 -2.01 11.22
C ALA A 55 -24.86 -3.01 10.52
N ALA A 56 -25.24 -4.30 10.46
CA ALA A 56 -24.48 -5.32 9.73
C ALA A 56 -24.41 -5.03 8.22
N ALA A 57 -25.52 -4.59 7.61
CA ALA A 57 -25.56 -4.20 6.21
C ALA A 57 -24.68 -2.97 5.91
N LEU A 58 -24.66 -1.97 6.80
CA LEU A 58 -23.79 -0.79 6.70
C LEU A 58 -22.31 -1.16 6.82
N ILE A 59 -21.95 -2.02 7.77
CA ILE A 59 -20.57 -2.54 7.91
C ILE A 59 -20.18 -3.32 6.65
N GLY A 60 -21.05 -4.19 6.13
CA GLY A 60 -20.83 -4.90 4.88
C GLY A 60 -20.60 -3.96 3.69
N ALA A 61 -21.41 -2.91 3.56
CA ALA A 61 -21.25 -1.91 2.52
C ALA A 61 -19.93 -1.13 2.63
N ILE A 62 -19.48 -0.79 3.84
CA ILE A 62 -18.19 -0.14 4.09
C ILE A 62 -17.02 -1.06 3.74
N VAL A 63 -17.07 -2.35 4.11
CA VAL A 63 -16.04 -3.34 3.75
C VAL A 63 -15.96 -3.52 2.23
N VAL A 64 -17.11 -3.67 1.56
CA VAL A 64 -17.16 -3.77 0.09
C VAL A 64 -16.62 -2.50 -0.58
N ALA A 65 -17.00 -1.31 -0.11
CA ALA A 65 -16.49 -0.05 -0.63
C ALA A 65 -14.97 0.10 -0.44
N GLY A 66 -14.43 -0.31 0.71
CA GLY A 66 -12.99 -0.32 0.96
C GLY A 66 -12.23 -1.28 0.04
N VAL A 67 -12.76 -2.48 -0.20
CA VAL A 67 -12.16 -3.47 -1.12
C VAL A 67 -12.23 -3.01 -2.59
N PHE A 68 -13.28 -2.29 -2.99
CA PHE A 68 -13.33 -1.67 -4.32
C PHE A 68 -12.40 -0.46 -4.45
N ALA A 69 -12.30 0.38 -3.43
CA ALA A 69 -11.38 1.53 -3.41
C ALA A 69 -9.92 1.07 -3.49
N TYR A 70 -9.53 0.06 -2.71
CA TYR A 70 -8.18 -0.52 -2.75
C TYR A 70 -7.84 -1.10 -4.13
N GLN A 71 -8.74 -1.88 -4.73
CA GLN A 71 -8.52 -2.42 -6.09
C GLN A 71 -8.44 -1.34 -7.16
N LEU A 72 -9.24 -0.27 -7.05
CA LEU A 72 -9.20 0.84 -7.99
C LEU A 72 -7.89 1.63 -7.88
N GLU A 73 -7.42 1.88 -6.66
CA GLU A 73 -6.17 2.61 -6.44
C GLU A 73 -4.95 1.78 -6.86
N HIS A 74 -4.90 0.50 -6.52
CA HIS A 74 -3.82 -0.39 -6.95
C HIS A 74 -3.71 -0.49 -8.48
N ARG A 75 -4.85 -0.55 -9.20
CA ARG A 75 -4.87 -0.49 -10.68
C ARG A 75 -4.33 0.83 -11.21
N ARG A 76 -4.73 1.97 -10.63
CA ARG A 76 -4.17 3.29 -10.99
C ARG A 76 -2.66 3.35 -10.78
N SER A 77 -2.15 2.78 -9.69
CA SER A 77 -0.70 2.71 -9.44
C SER A 77 0.02 1.94 -10.55
N LEU A 78 -0.52 0.79 -10.99
CA LEU A 78 0.03 0.01 -12.11
C LEU A 78 -0.05 0.78 -13.44
N ASP A 79 -1.19 1.39 -13.77
CA ASP A 79 -1.37 2.21 -14.98
C ASP A 79 -0.41 3.43 -15.02
N THR A 80 -0.20 4.09 -13.88
CA THR A 80 0.77 5.19 -13.74
C THR A 80 2.20 4.70 -13.92
N SER A 81 2.59 3.63 -13.21
CA SER A 81 3.93 3.03 -13.29
C SER A 81 4.26 2.59 -14.71
N ARG A 82 3.30 1.96 -15.39
CA ARG A 82 3.40 1.56 -16.80
C ARG A 82 3.62 2.76 -17.72
N THR A 83 2.99 3.90 -17.46
CA THR A 83 3.15 5.12 -18.27
C THR A 83 4.52 5.76 -18.04
N GLU A 84 4.92 5.96 -16.79
CA GLU A 84 6.23 6.51 -16.42
C GLU A 84 7.39 5.64 -16.96
N ALA A 85 7.26 4.32 -16.88
CA ALA A 85 8.24 3.39 -17.41
C ALA A 85 8.26 3.38 -18.96
N VAL A 86 7.13 3.52 -19.65
CA VAL A 86 7.08 3.63 -21.12
C VAL A 86 7.82 4.87 -21.62
N ASP A 87 7.62 6.03 -21.00
CA ASP A 87 8.31 7.26 -21.40
C ASP A 87 9.82 7.21 -21.08
N THR A 88 10.17 6.57 -19.96
CA THR A 88 11.58 6.30 -19.58
C THR A 88 12.25 5.35 -20.57
N ALA A 89 11.62 4.20 -20.84
CA ALA A 89 12.13 3.18 -21.78
C ALA A 89 12.26 3.72 -23.21
N ARG A 90 11.29 4.52 -23.67
CA ARG A 90 11.37 5.22 -24.97
C ARG A 90 12.60 6.10 -25.06
N THR A 91 12.89 6.86 -24.00
CA THR A 91 14.06 7.75 -23.94
C THR A 91 15.35 6.95 -23.87
N PHE A 92 15.42 5.96 -22.98
CA PHE A 92 16.59 5.11 -22.78
C PHE A 92 16.93 4.27 -24.01
N ALA A 93 15.94 3.76 -24.75
CA ALA A 93 16.15 3.07 -26.01
C ALA A 93 16.79 3.94 -27.09
N VAL A 94 16.41 5.22 -27.20
CA VAL A 94 17.09 6.15 -28.13
C VAL A 94 18.53 6.39 -27.68
N THR A 95 18.78 6.58 -26.38
CA THR A 95 20.13 6.72 -25.81
C THR A 95 21.01 5.50 -26.05
N LEU A 96 20.51 4.28 -25.81
CA LEU A 96 21.27 3.03 -25.91
C LEU A 96 21.61 2.64 -27.36
N PHE A 97 20.73 2.95 -28.31
CA PHE A 97 20.93 2.58 -29.73
C PHE A 97 21.46 3.73 -30.61
N THR A 98 21.71 4.92 -30.04
CA THR A 98 22.31 6.07 -30.73
C THR A 98 23.71 6.35 -30.20
N TYR A 99 24.74 6.19 -31.05
CA TYR A 99 26.14 6.39 -30.66
C TYR A 99 26.98 6.94 -31.82
N SER A 100 28.12 7.57 -31.48
CA SER A 100 29.19 7.90 -32.42
C SER A 100 30.55 7.57 -31.79
N ALA A 101 31.48 7.08 -32.61
CA ALA A 101 32.89 6.96 -32.26
C ALA A 101 33.49 8.28 -31.73
N ASP A 102 33.08 9.44 -32.29
CA ASP A 102 33.62 10.75 -31.95
C ASP A 102 33.23 11.25 -30.54
N SER A 103 32.21 10.65 -29.93
CA SER A 103 31.60 11.11 -28.66
C SER A 103 31.27 9.95 -27.71
N PHE A 104 32.07 8.88 -27.77
CA PHE A 104 31.73 7.62 -27.08
C PHE A 104 31.71 7.75 -25.55
N ASP A 105 32.62 8.53 -24.95
CA ASP A 105 32.67 8.74 -23.49
C ASP A 105 31.33 9.29 -22.96
N THR A 106 30.81 10.33 -23.62
CA THR A 106 29.51 10.94 -23.30
C THR A 106 28.33 9.99 -23.59
N TYR A 107 28.45 9.09 -24.56
CA TYR A 107 27.46 8.01 -24.75
C TYR A 107 27.47 7.04 -23.56
N VAL A 108 28.65 6.66 -23.04
CA VAL A 108 28.76 5.80 -21.86
C VAL A 108 28.19 6.48 -20.61
N GLU A 109 28.51 7.75 -20.38
CA GLU A 109 27.93 8.55 -19.28
C GLU A 109 26.39 8.58 -19.36
N ASN A 110 25.83 8.83 -20.54
CA ASN A 110 24.38 8.88 -20.74
C ASN A 110 23.71 7.52 -20.53
N VAL A 111 24.27 6.42 -21.04
CA VAL A 111 23.72 5.07 -20.80
C VAL A 111 23.78 4.71 -19.32
N LEU A 112 24.92 4.91 -18.65
CA LEU A 112 25.04 4.62 -17.22
C LEU A 112 24.15 5.52 -16.34
N SER A 113 23.78 6.73 -16.82
CA SER A 113 22.83 7.59 -16.11
C SER A 113 21.37 7.09 -16.12
N GLY A 114 21.01 6.23 -17.08
CA GLY A 114 19.68 5.64 -17.26
C GLY A 114 19.59 4.14 -16.92
N ALA A 115 20.72 3.52 -16.60
CA ALA A 115 20.83 2.11 -16.25
C ALA A 115 20.95 1.89 -14.73
N THR A 116 20.60 0.69 -14.28
CA THR A 116 20.85 0.18 -12.93
C THR A 116 21.15 -1.32 -12.99
N GLY A 117 21.41 -1.95 -11.85
CA GLY A 117 21.58 -3.40 -11.72
C GLY A 117 22.54 -4.04 -12.73
N SER A 118 22.17 -5.23 -13.22
CA SER A 118 22.95 -6.03 -14.17
C SER A 118 23.30 -5.30 -15.47
N LEU A 119 22.42 -4.43 -15.97
CA LEU A 119 22.69 -3.63 -17.17
C LEU A 119 23.83 -2.63 -16.92
N ALA A 120 23.78 -1.89 -15.81
CA ALA A 120 24.82 -0.92 -15.47
C ALA A 120 26.18 -1.60 -15.23
N GLU A 121 26.20 -2.73 -14.54
CA GLU A 121 27.40 -3.54 -14.29
C GLU A 121 28.02 -4.06 -15.60
N THR A 122 27.22 -4.77 -16.42
CA THR A 122 27.68 -5.38 -17.67
C THR A 122 28.13 -4.32 -18.69
N PHE A 123 27.42 -3.20 -18.76
CA PHE A 123 27.76 -2.12 -19.69
C PHE A 123 29.05 -1.40 -19.27
N ALA A 124 29.26 -1.15 -17.96
CA ALA A 124 30.50 -0.58 -17.46
C ALA A 124 31.71 -1.50 -17.68
N GLU A 125 31.55 -2.81 -17.52
CA GLU A 125 32.62 -3.79 -17.78
C GLU A 125 33.00 -3.88 -19.27
N THR A 126 32.01 -3.81 -20.18
CA THR A 126 32.22 -4.05 -21.61
C THR A 126 32.44 -2.79 -22.46
N SER A 127 32.22 -1.58 -21.91
CA SER A 127 32.26 -0.34 -22.68
C SER A 127 33.61 0.00 -23.30
N SER A 128 34.75 -0.36 -22.67
CA SER A 128 36.10 -0.07 -23.20
C SER A 128 36.39 -0.80 -24.52
N ASP A 129 35.98 -2.06 -24.60
CA ASP A 129 36.26 -2.93 -25.74
C ASP A 129 35.33 -2.59 -26.91
N LEU A 130 34.09 -2.18 -26.57
CA LEU A 130 33.15 -1.58 -27.51
C LEU A 130 33.69 -0.24 -28.06
N GLN A 131 34.27 0.63 -27.22
CA GLN A 131 34.87 1.90 -27.65
C GLN A 131 35.95 1.68 -28.71
N ALA A 132 36.93 0.81 -28.42
CA ALA A 132 38.02 0.51 -29.34
C ALA A 132 37.50 0.00 -30.70
N THR A 133 36.54 -0.94 -30.65
CA THR A 133 35.93 -1.54 -31.84
C THR A 133 35.16 -0.53 -32.70
N LEU A 134 34.38 0.37 -32.08
CA LEU A 134 33.60 1.37 -32.80
C LEU A 134 34.47 2.52 -33.35
N VAL A 135 35.55 2.88 -32.64
CA VAL A 135 36.53 3.88 -33.11
C VAL A 135 37.34 3.36 -34.28
N GLU A 136 37.81 2.10 -34.24
CA GLU A 136 38.51 1.48 -35.39
C GLU A 136 37.61 1.39 -36.63
N ALA A 137 36.32 1.07 -36.44
CA ALA A 137 35.35 1.02 -37.53
C ALA A 137 34.88 2.40 -38.01
N GLY A 138 35.13 3.49 -37.25
CA GLY A 138 34.49 4.80 -37.46
C GLY A 138 32.97 4.69 -37.49
N ALA A 139 32.40 3.96 -36.53
CA ALA A 139 30.99 3.55 -36.53
C ALA A 139 30.08 4.61 -35.90
N THR A 140 28.91 4.80 -36.51
CA THR A 140 27.84 5.68 -36.01
C THR A 140 26.49 4.99 -36.14
N SER A 141 25.62 5.19 -35.14
CA SER A 141 24.26 4.65 -35.10
C SER A 141 23.26 5.73 -34.67
N THR A 142 22.07 5.71 -35.25
CA THR A 142 20.94 6.55 -34.89
C THR A 142 19.69 5.70 -34.76
N ALA A 143 18.90 5.92 -33.72
CA ALA A 143 17.75 5.08 -33.38
C ALA A 143 16.47 5.90 -33.16
N GLN A 144 15.33 5.37 -33.60
CA GLN A 144 13.99 5.92 -33.36
C GLN A 144 13.03 4.82 -32.95
N VAL A 145 12.24 5.04 -31.89
CA VAL A 145 11.24 4.08 -31.41
C VAL A 145 10.00 4.12 -32.30
N LEU A 146 9.80 3.07 -33.09
CA LEU A 146 8.65 2.85 -33.96
C LEU A 146 7.37 2.55 -33.16
N ASP A 147 7.48 1.63 -32.21
CA ASP A 147 6.37 1.17 -31.38
C ASP A 147 6.87 0.75 -29.98
N ILE A 148 5.99 0.77 -28.99
CA ILE A 148 6.32 0.44 -27.60
C ILE A 148 5.12 -0.17 -26.87
N ALA A 149 5.33 -1.30 -26.22
CA ALA A 149 4.31 -2.00 -25.44
C ALA A 149 4.90 -2.40 -24.08
N ALA A 150 4.15 -2.19 -23.00
CA ALA A 150 4.61 -2.50 -21.64
C ALA A 150 3.65 -3.42 -20.89
N GLU A 151 4.18 -4.22 -19.98
CA GLU A 151 3.44 -5.03 -19.02
C GLU A 151 3.95 -4.76 -17.60
N SER A 152 3.04 -4.66 -16.63
CA SER A 152 3.33 -4.28 -15.25
C SER A 152 2.56 -5.21 -14.32
N THR A 153 3.29 -6.07 -13.62
CA THR A 153 2.76 -6.92 -12.54
C THR A 153 3.02 -6.30 -11.16
N ALA A 154 3.94 -5.33 -11.07
CA ALA A 154 4.32 -4.62 -9.84
C ALA A 154 4.33 -3.09 -10.06
N ILE A 155 4.25 -2.32 -8.97
CA ILE A 155 4.19 -0.83 -9.00
C ILE A 155 5.58 -0.18 -9.11
N ASP A 156 6.61 -1.00 -8.97
CA ASP A 156 8.02 -0.69 -8.86
C ASP A 156 8.87 -1.42 -9.92
N GLN A 157 8.27 -2.34 -10.69
CA GLN A 157 8.89 -3.02 -11.83
C GLN A 157 7.94 -3.10 -13.03
N VAL A 158 8.43 -2.75 -14.22
CA VAL A 158 7.70 -2.79 -15.49
C VAL A 158 8.60 -3.37 -16.59
N GLU A 159 8.06 -4.29 -17.38
CA GLU A 159 8.72 -4.80 -18.59
C GLU A 159 8.19 -4.04 -19.82
N VAL A 160 9.09 -3.63 -20.72
CA VAL A 160 8.76 -2.80 -21.88
C VAL A 160 9.41 -3.37 -23.14
N LEU A 161 8.59 -3.91 -24.04
CA LEU A 161 8.98 -4.22 -25.41
C LEU A 161 9.08 -2.92 -26.22
N VAL A 162 10.28 -2.62 -26.71
CA VAL A 162 10.56 -1.47 -27.57
C VAL A 162 10.92 -1.96 -28.98
N ILE A 163 10.25 -1.45 -30.00
CA ILE A 163 10.57 -1.69 -31.42
C ILE A 163 11.23 -0.42 -31.99
N ILE A 164 12.40 -0.60 -32.60
CA ILE A 164 13.34 0.48 -32.93
C ILE A 164 13.73 0.38 -34.41
N ASP A 165 13.59 1.47 -35.16
CA ASP A 165 14.29 1.66 -36.44
C ASP A 165 15.69 2.19 -36.15
N GLN A 166 16.71 1.46 -36.58
CA GLN A 166 18.11 1.78 -36.35
C GLN A 166 18.83 1.96 -37.70
N THR A 167 19.35 3.17 -37.94
CA THR A 167 20.19 3.47 -39.10
C THR A 167 21.65 3.54 -38.65
N ALA A 168 22.50 2.66 -39.19
CA ALA A 168 23.92 2.56 -38.84
C ALA A 168 24.85 2.64 -40.06
N SER A 169 26.01 3.27 -39.89
CA SER A 169 27.06 3.44 -40.89
C SER A 169 28.46 3.30 -40.28
N ASN A 170 29.47 3.10 -41.13
CA ASN A 170 30.87 3.01 -40.69
C ASN A 170 31.82 3.57 -41.77
N ALA A 171 33.10 3.77 -41.44
CA ALA A 171 34.08 4.41 -42.32
C ALA A 171 34.35 3.67 -43.65
N THR A 172 33.91 2.41 -43.80
CA THR A 172 34.08 1.59 -45.01
C THR A 172 32.80 1.41 -45.83
N VAL A 173 31.63 1.76 -45.29
CA VAL A 173 30.33 1.57 -45.94
C VAL A 173 29.56 2.88 -45.96
N THR A 174 29.62 3.54 -47.11
CA THR A 174 29.05 4.88 -47.36
C THR A 174 27.52 4.90 -47.48
N GLU A 175 26.88 3.74 -47.66
CA GLU A 175 25.43 3.58 -47.67
C GLU A 175 24.94 3.14 -46.28
N PRO A 176 24.20 3.98 -45.53
CA PRO A 176 23.70 3.61 -44.20
C PRO A 176 22.74 2.42 -44.29
N ARG A 177 22.90 1.46 -43.38
CA ARG A 177 22.01 0.30 -43.27
C ARG A 177 20.92 0.58 -42.26
N GLN A 178 19.67 0.40 -42.68
CA GLN A 178 18.50 0.36 -41.81
C GLN A 178 18.21 -1.07 -41.35
N ALA A 179 17.90 -1.22 -40.07
CA ALA A 179 17.44 -2.46 -39.47
C ALA A 179 16.37 -2.16 -38.42
N VAL A 180 15.25 -2.91 -38.45
CA VAL A 180 14.26 -2.87 -37.38
C VAL A 180 14.64 -3.89 -36.33
N ASN A 181 14.97 -3.42 -35.14
CA ASN A 181 15.34 -4.21 -33.98
C ASN A 181 14.22 -4.15 -32.93
N ALA A 182 14.17 -5.16 -32.06
CA ALA A 182 13.25 -5.19 -30.91
C ALA A 182 13.96 -5.71 -29.67
N VAL A 183 13.69 -5.10 -28.52
CA VAL A 183 14.25 -5.46 -27.22
C VAL A 183 13.17 -5.42 -26.14
N VAL A 184 13.31 -6.27 -25.12
CA VAL A 184 12.56 -6.14 -23.86
C VAL A 184 13.47 -5.45 -22.85
N MET A 185 12.98 -4.38 -22.24
CA MET A 185 13.67 -3.63 -21.19
C MET A 185 12.96 -3.86 -19.87
N THR A 186 13.70 -4.23 -18.82
CA THR A 186 13.18 -4.27 -17.46
C THR A 186 13.49 -2.95 -16.79
N LEU A 187 12.48 -2.24 -16.31
CA LEU A 187 12.64 -0.96 -15.61
C LEU A 187 12.21 -1.09 -14.16
N GLU A 188 12.99 -0.50 -13.27
CA GLU A 188 12.82 -0.53 -11.82
C GLU A 188 12.75 0.90 -11.24
N LYS A 189 11.80 1.12 -10.35
CA LYS A 189 11.62 2.41 -9.66
C LYS A 189 12.52 2.49 -8.43
N GLN A 190 13.49 3.38 -8.50
CA GLN A 190 14.51 3.58 -7.46
C GLN A 190 13.91 4.28 -6.23
N GLU A 191 14.62 4.26 -5.10
CA GLU A 191 14.18 4.89 -3.84
C GLU A 191 13.90 6.40 -3.96
N ASP A 192 14.54 7.09 -4.91
CA ASP A 192 14.31 8.51 -5.21
C ASP A 192 13.10 8.77 -6.13
N GLY A 193 12.42 7.70 -6.58
CA GLY A 193 11.24 7.75 -7.44
C GLY A 193 11.53 7.79 -8.93
N ARG A 194 12.79 7.82 -9.38
CA ARG A 194 13.14 7.69 -10.80
C ARG A 194 13.00 6.25 -11.28
N TRP A 195 12.67 6.06 -12.55
CA TRP A 195 12.81 4.78 -13.24
C TRP A 195 14.20 4.68 -13.87
N LEU A 196 14.84 3.53 -13.74
CA LEU A 196 16.09 3.16 -14.44
C LEU A 196 15.93 1.77 -15.04
N THR A 197 16.69 1.46 -16.09
CA THR A 197 16.63 0.16 -16.77
C THR A 197 17.62 -0.82 -16.13
N SER A 198 17.14 -1.94 -15.57
CA SER A 198 17.97 -2.93 -14.87
C SER A 198 18.46 -4.08 -15.76
N ASP A 199 17.74 -4.37 -16.84
CA ASP A 199 18.10 -5.38 -17.85
C ASP A 199 17.58 -5.00 -19.26
N VAL A 200 18.27 -5.50 -20.30
CA VAL A 200 17.86 -5.38 -21.71
C VAL A 200 18.06 -6.71 -22.42
N ALA A 201 16.96 -7.41 -22.70
CA ALA A 201 16.95 -8.73 -23.31
C ALA A 201 16.47 -8.72 -24.77
N ASN A 202 16.87 -9.74 -25.53
CA ASN A 202 16.21 -10.07 -26.79
C ASN A 202 14.79 -10.62 -26.50
N PRO A 203 13.74 -10.29 -27.29
CA PRO A 203 12.38 -10.80 -27.06
C PRO A 203 12.22 -12.33 -27.13
N SER A 204 13.22 -13.07 -27.64
CA SER A 204 13.25 -14.55 -27.58
C SER A 204 13.88 -15.13 -26.30
N ALA A 205 14.48 -14.27 -25.46
CA ALA A 205 15.11 -14.63 -24.19
C ALA A 205 14.23 -14.30 -22.95
N ALA A 206 13.43 -13.24 -23.02
CA ALA A 206 12.39 -12.94 -22.03
C ALA A 206 11.34 -14.07 -21.94
N ARG A 207 10.88 -14.41 -20.73
CA ARG A 207 9.97 -15.54 -20.44
C ARG A 207 9.20 -15.39 -19.13
#